data_AF-X1UM05-F1
#
_entry.id   AF-X1UM05-F1
#
_cell.length_a   1.000
_cell.length_b   1.000
_cell.length_c   1.000
_cell.angle_alpha   90.00
_cell.angle_beta   90.00
_cell.angle_gamma   90.00
#
_symmetry.space_group_name_H-M   'P 1'
#
loop_
_entity.id
_entity.type
_entity.pdbx_description
1 polymer ?
#
loop_
_entity_poly.entity_id
_entity_poly.type
_entity_poly.pdbx_seq_one_letter_code
_entity_poly.pdbx_strand_id
1 'polypeptide(L)' 'MPKQKRWTIKRHLDQVILHLDNAVNLTVLVGHEFEAPHPDYYEAFCLIATMVTTIKERVI' A
#
# COMPACT_ATOMS: atom_id res chain seq x y z
N MET A 1 23.34 22.90 -2.89
CA MET A 1 22.21 23.24 -1.99
C MET A 1 21.64 21.98 -1.31
N PRO A 2 22.01 21.68 -0.06
CA PRO A 2 21.52 20.51 0.68
C PRO A 2 20.00 20.53 0.95
N LYS A 3 19.41 21.72 1.10
CA LYS A 3 17.98 21.93 1.37
C LYS A 3 17.07 21.47 0.23
N GLN A 4 17.46 21.70 -1.03
CA GLN A 4 16.73 21.22 -2.21
C GLN A 4 16.69 19.69 -2.27
N LYS A 5 17.83 19.02 -2.04
CA LYS A 5 17.91 17.55 -2.01
C LYS A 5 17.00 16.94 -0.93
N ARG A 6 16.98 17.52 0.27
CA ARG A 6 16.10 17.09 1.36
C ARG A 6 14.61 17.22 0.99
N TRP A 7 14.23 18.30 0.32
CA TRP A 7 12.85 18.52 -0.11
C TRP A 7 12.40 17.53 -1.19
N THR A 8 13.28 17.23 -2.15
CA THR A 8 13.02 16.20 -3.17
C THR A 8 12.82 14.82 -2.55
N ILE A 9 13.68 14.42 -1.59
CA ILE A 9 13.54 13.13 -0.89
C ILE A 9 12.20 13.06 -0.15
N LYS A 10 11.85 14.11 0.60
CA LYS A 10 10.55 14.18 1.28
C LYS A 10 9.39 14.01 0.31
N ARG A 11 9.41 14.73 -0.82
CA ARG A 11 8.35 14.64 -1.83
C ARG A 11 8.21 13.22 -2.40
N HIS A 12 9.32 12.52 -2.64
CA HIS A 12 9.27 11.14 -3.11
C HIS A 12 8.71 10.20 -2.04
N LEU A 13 9.08 10.38 -0.76
CA LEU A 13 8.50 9.59 0.33
C LEU A 13 7.00 9.84 0.48
N ASP A 14 6.57 11.10 0.42
CA ASP A 14 5.14 11.47 0.44
C ASP A 14 4.38 10.80 -0.72
N GLN A 15 4.98 10.73 -1.91
CA GLN A 15 4.41 10.02 -3.07
C GLN A 15 4.35 8.50 -2.87
N VAL A 16 5.39 7.90 -2.28
CA VAL A 16 5.40 6.47 -1.97
C VAL A 16 4.27 6.12 -0.99
N ILE A 17 4.09 6.92 0.06
CA ILE A 17 3.00 6.72 1.03
C ILE A 17 1.63 6.76 0.33
N LEU A 18 1.40 7.77 -0.52
CA LEU A 18 0.17 7.87 -1.30
C LEU A 18 -0.08 6.64 -2.18
N HIS A 19 0.95 6.13 -2.86
CA HIS A 19 0.83 4.94 -3.69
C HIS A 19 0.55 3.67 -2.89
N LEU A 20 1.15 3.53 -1.70
CA LEU A 20 0.89 2.42 -0.80
C LEU A 20 -0.55 2.45 -0.26
N ASP A 21 -1.07 3.62 0.11
CA ASP A 21 -2.47 3.77 0.54
C ASP A 21 -3.45 3.37 -0.57
N ASN A 22 -3.21 3.83 -1.80
CA ASN A 22 -4.03 3.45 -2.95
C ASN A 22 -3.96 1.95 -3.24
N ALA A 23 -2.77 1.34 -3.12
CA ALA A 23 -2.60 -0.10 -3.31
C ALA A 23 -3.41 -0.89 -2.29
N VAL A 24 -3.32 -0.56 -1.00
CA VAL A 24 -4.13 -1.22 0.06
C VAL A 24 -5.62 -1.13 -0.24
N ASN A 25 -6.11 0.07 -0.56
CA ASN A 25 -7.53 0.29 -0.83
C ASN A 25 -8.04 -0.53 -2.03
N LEU A 26 -7.29 -0.55 -3.13
CA LEU A 26 -7.66 -1.32 -4.31
C LEU A 26 -7.58 -2.83 -4.06
N THR A 27 -6.56 -3.30 -3.35
CA THR A 27 -6.42 -4.72 -2.97
C THR A 27 -7.59 -5.17 -2.10
N VAL A 28 -8.01 -4.38 -1.12
CA VAL A 28 -9.17 -4.70 -0.28
C VAL A 28 -10.47 -4.71 -1.09
N LEU A 29 -10.68 -3.70 -1.94
CA LEU A 29 -11.89 -3.58 -2.76
C LEU A 29 -12.04 -4.76 -3.71
N VAL A 30 -10.97 -5.12 -4.43
CA VAL A 30 -10.95 -6.27 -5.34
C VAL A 30 -11.06 -7.58 -4.57
N GLY A 31 -10.35 -7.71 -3.45
CA GLY A 31 -10.41 -8.91 -2.61
C GLY A 31 -11.83 -9.24 -2.17
N HIS A 32 -12.63 -8.23 -1.81
CA HIS A 32 -14.00 -8.40 -1.35
C HIS A 32 -14.92 -9.06 -2.40
N GLU A 33 -14.62 -8.93 -3.70
CA GLU A 33 -15.37 -9.62 -4.76
C GLU A 33 -15.21 -11.15 -4.69
N PHE A 34 -14.14 -11.64 -4.05
CA PHE A 34 -13.80 -13.06 -3.93
C PHE A 34 -14.23 -13.69 -2.61
N GLU A 35 -14.75 -12.93 -1.65
CA GLU A 35 -15.06 -13.41 -0.29
C GLU A 35 -15.97 -14.65 -0.25
N ALA A 36 -17.05 -14.64 -1.03
CA ALA A 36 -17.97 -15.77 -1.14
C ALA A 36 -17.61 -16.79 -2.23
N PRO A 37 -17.25 -16.40 -3.47
CA PRO A 37 -17.02 -17.36 -4.54
C PRO A 37 -15.66 -18.08 -4.46
N HIS A 38 -14.63 -17.43 -3.93
CA HIS A 38 -13.26 -17.94 -3.86
C HIS A 38 -12.54 -17.49 -2.58
N PRO A 39 -12.84 -18.11 -1.42
CA PRO A 39 -12.29 -17.70 -0.12
C PRO A 39 -10.76 -17.74 -0.06
N ASP A 40 -10.13 -18.64 -0.80
CA ASP A 40 -8.68 -18.74 -0.94
C ASP A 40 -8.07 -17.51 -1.63
N TYR A 41 -8.75 -16.94 -2.62
CA TYR A 41 -8.32 -15.70 -3.26
C TYR A 41 -8.53 -14.52 -2.33
N TYR A 42 -9.65 -14.46 -1.61
CA TYR A 42 -9.88 -13.45 -0.59
C TYR A 42 -8.77 -13.44 0.47
N GLU A 43 -8.38 -14.61 1.01
CA GLU A 43 -7.26 -14.73 1.95
C GLU A 43 -5.94 -14.23 1.35
N ALA A 44 -5.66 -14.55 0.09
CA ALA A 44 -4.47 -14.04 -0.60
C ALA A 44 -4.49 -12.50 -0.73
N PHE A 45 -5.63 -11.89 -1.05
CA PHE A 45 -5.79 -10.44 -1.09
C PHE A 45 -5.61 -9.80 0.30
N CYS A 46 -6.16 -10.40 1.36
CA CYS A 46 -5.96 -9.96 2.74
C CYS A 46 -4.48 -9.99 3.15
N LEU A 47 -3.76 -11.05 2.77
CA LEU A 47 -2.32 -11.16 3.01
C LEU A 47 -1.54 -10.05 2.28
N ILE A 48 -1.85 -9.81 1.00
CA ILE A 48 -1.22 -8.74 0.21
C ILE A 48 -1.49 -7.38 0.87
N ALA A 49 -2.73 -7.07 1.23
CA ALA A 49 -3.09 -5.80 1.88
C ALA A 49 -2.33 -5.61 3.20
N THR A 50 -2.17 -6.68 3.97
CA THR A 50 -1.39 -6.69 5.21
C THR A 50 0.09 -6.40 4.95
N MET A 51 0.70 -7.09 3.97
CA MET A 51 2.11 -6.87 3.62
C MET A 51 2.37 -5.44 3.14
N VAL A 52 1.50 -4.87 2.31
CA VAL A 52 1.62 -3.49 1.83
C VAL A 52 1.48 -2.51 3.01
N THR A 53 0.57 -2.77 3.94
CA THR A 53 0.42 -1.97 5.17
C THR A 53 1.69 -2.03 6.03
N THR A 54 2.27 -3.20 6.23
CA THR A 54 3.55 -3.35 6.95
C THR A 54 4.68 -2.59 6.26
N ILE A 55 4.75 -2.58 4.92
CA ILE A 55 5.75 -1.79 4.19
C ILE A 55 5.54 -0.29 4.47
N LYS A 56 4.30 0.20 4.43
CA LYS A 56 3.96 1.60 4.72
C LYS A 56 4.43 2.03 6.11
N GLU A 57 4.22 1.19 7.13
CA GLU A 57 4.68 1.44 8.51
C GLU A 57 6.20 1.54 8.67
N ARG A 58 6.98 1.00 7.73
CA ARG A 58 8.44 1.09 7.74
C ARG A 58 9.00 2.27 6.94
N VAL A 59 8.18 2.88 6.09
CA VAL A 59 8.52 4.05 5.27
C VAL A 59 8.30 5.36 6.04
N ILE A 60 7.32 5.37 6.96
CA ILE A 60 7.00 6.46 7.89
C ILE A 60 8.00 6.51 9.04
#